data_AF-A0A267FD72-F1
#
_entry.id   AF-A0A267FD72-F1
#
_cell.length_a   1.000
_cell.length_b   1.000
_cell.length_c   1.000
_cell.angle_alpha   90.00
_cell.angle_beta   90.00
_cell.angle_gamma   90.00
#
_symmetry.space_group_name_H-M   'P 1'
#
loop_
_entity.id
_entity.type
_entity.pdbx_description
1 polymer ?
#
loop_
_entity_poly.entity_id
_entity_poly.type
_entity_poly.pdbx_seq_one_letter_code
_entity_poly.pdbx_strand_id
1 'polypeptide(L)'
;PKPRSASAEARDAAWELVRAAQAIDNPLAAYLPKSATFEARPRPGKAISSTTPPLRCQLECRRADDVSADDRDVIMQLISDNMSALYAESSWGWKEREKKREIFDDRHYFLLARRDSDKKLVGLANIRFDLDFNSPVLYCYELQVRSDCQGQGLGKFLLLSMQIMATRARMAKLMVTVFKANERTLKFFYDMRFKRDETDLGEQGENVDLDYVILSKTTSQ
;
A
#
# COMPACT_ATOMS: atom_id res chain seq x y z
N PRO A 1 22.17 -16.28 6.00
CA PRO A 1 21.99 -17.29 4.92
C PRO A 1 21.43 -16.60 3.67
N LYS A 2 22.23 -16.49 2.59
CA LYS A 2 21.70 -15.97 1.31
C LYS A 2 20.50 -16.83 0.89
N PRO A 3 19.40 -16.24 0.41
CA PRO A 3 18.27 -17.02 -0.10
C PRO A 3 18.78 -17.98 -1.19
N ARG A 4 18.41 -19.27 -1.10
CA ARG A 4 18.72 -20.27 -2.13
C ARG A 4 18.27 -19.73 -3.49
N SER A 5 19.14 -19.74 -4.49
CA SER A 5 18.74 -19.38 -5.85
C SER A 5 17.60 -20.30 -6.29
N ALA A 6 16.43 -19.72 -6.57
CA ALA A 6 15.33 -20.47 -7.15
C ALA A 6 15.77 -21.11 -8.48
N SER A 7 15.25 -22.30 -8.80
CA SER A 7 15.44 -22.87 -10.14
C SER A 7 14.83 -21.93 -11.18
N ALA A 8 15.34 -21.99 -12.42
CA ALA A 8 14.78 -21.21 -13.54
C ALA A 8 13.26 -21.44 -13.67
N GLU A 9 12.83 -22.71 -13.55
CA GLU A 9 11.42 -23.10 -13.58
C GLU A 9 10.57 -22.43 -12.49
N ALA A 10 11.06 -22.37 -11.25
CA ALA A 10 10.35 -21.71 -10.15
C ALA A 10 10.24 -20.19 -10.37
N ARG A 11 11.28 -19.58 -10.92
CA ARG A 11 11.29 -18.15 -11.28
C ARG A 11 10.30 -17.87 -12.40
N ASP A 12 10.24 -18.70 -13.42
CA ASP A 12 9.31 -18.54 -14.55
C ASP A 12 7.87 -18.70 -14.08
N ALA A 13 7.58 -19.70 -13.24
CA ALA A 13 6.27 -19.89 -12.65
C ALA A 13 5.82 -18.69 -11.79
N ALA A 14 6.74 -18.08 -11.04
CA ALA A 14 6.46 -16.86 -10.28
C ALA A 14 6.15 -15.67 -11.19
N TRP A 15 6.88 -15.51 -12.30
CA TRP A 15 6.60 -14.48 -13.29
C TRP A 15 5.24 -14.66 -13.97
N GLU A 16 4.82 -15.89 -14.24
CA GLU A 16 3.49 -16.15 -14.81
C GLU A 16 2.37 -15.69 -13.88
N LEU A 17 2.52 -15.87 -12.56
CA LEU A 17 1.56 -15.32 -11.59
C LEU A 17 1.51 -13.80 -11.61
N VAL A 18 2.67 -13.14 -11.67
CA VAL A 18 2.77 -11.66 -11.74
C VAL A 18 2.13 -11.14 -13.02
N ARG A 19 2.44 -11.73 -14.18
CA ARG A 19 1.86 -11.35 -15.48
C ARG A 19 0.35 -11.54 -15.51
N ALA A 20 -0.14 -12.65 -14.97
CA ALA A 20 -1.58 -12.91 -14.87
C ALA A 20 -2.29 -11.85 -14.01
N ALA A 21 -1.66 -11.39 -12.92
CA ALA A 21 -2.21 -10.32 -12.08
C ALA A 21 -2.16 -8.95 -12.78
N GLN A 22 -1.07 -8.63 -13.49
CA GLN A 22 -0.89 -7.38 -14.26
C GLN A 22 -1.81 -7.29 -15.50
N ALA A 23 -2.30 -8.42 -16.00
CA ALA A 23 -3.26 -8.47 -17.09
C ALA A 23 -4.70 -8.10 -16.64
N ILE A 24 -4.95 -7.96 -15.34
CA ILE A 24 -6.26 -7.58 -14.82
C ILE A 24 -6.37 -6.06 -14.77
N ASP A 25 -7.34 -5.51 -15.50
CA ASP A 25 -7.57 -4.06 -15.54
C ASP A 25 -8.05 -3.48 -14.20
N ASN A 26 -8.93 -4.22 -13.51
CA ASN A 26 -9.47 -3.82 -12.21
C ASN A 26 -9.33 -4.94 -11.17
N PRO A 27 -8.15 -5.05 -10.51
CA PRO A 27 -7.90 -6.06 -9.49
C PRO A 27 -8.88 -5.99 -8.30
N LEU A 28 -9.35 -4.80 -7.95
CA LEU A 28 -10.34 -4.63 -6.88
C LEU A 28 -11.66 -5.32 -7.25
N ALA A 29 -12.19 -5.09 -8.46
CA ALA A 29 -13.42 -5.72 -8.92
C ALA A 29 -13.26 -7.23 -9.17
N ALA A 30 -12.09 -7.67 -9.62
CA ALA A 30 -11.79 -9.08 -9.84
C ALA A 30 -11.68 -9.87 -8.52
N TYR A 31 -11.13 -9.24 -7.48
CA TYR A 31 -10.78 -9.93 -6.25
C TYR A 31 -11.61 -9.55 -5.04
N LEU A 32 -12.43 -8.51 -5.03
CA LEU A 32 -13.32 -8.18 -3.91
C LEU A 32 -14.80 -8.25 -4.35
N PRO A 33 -15.75 -8.46 -3.42
CA PRO A 33 -17.16 -8.40 -3.74
C PRO A 33 -17.55 -7.05 -4.35
N LYS A 34 -18.63 -7.05 -5.16
CA LYS A 34 -19.05 -5.93 -6.05
C LYS A 34 -19.19 -4.54 -5.42
N SER A 35 -19.18 -4.41 -4.08
CA SER A 35 -19.13 -3.12 -3.37
C SER A 35 -18.11 -3.13 -2.25
N ALA A 36 -16.89 -2.67 -2.53
CA ALA A 36 -15.87 -2.42 -1.51
C ALA A 36 -16.17 -1.09 -0.78
N THR A 37 -17.19 -1.11 0.08
CA THR A 37 -17.60 0.05 0.88
C THR A 37 -16.98 -0.02 2.28
N PHE A 38 -16.43 1.10 2.73
CA PHE A 38 -15.97 1.32 4.08
C PHE A 38 -16.97 2.15 4.87
N GLU A 39 -17.26 1.73 6.10
CA GLU A 39 -17.97 2.54 7.09
C GLU A 39 -17.20 2.48 8.41
N ALA A 40 -16.81 3.65 8.91
CA ALA A 40 -16.13 3.77 10.19
C ALA A 40 -17.03 3.26 11.31
N ARG A 41 -16.51 2.31 12.11
CA ARG A 41 -17.21 1.79 13.28
C ARG A 41 -16.76 2.53 14.54
N PRO A 42 -17.68 2.81 15.49
CA PRO A 42 -17.31 3.36 16.78
C PRO A 42 -16.28 2.48 17.50
N ARG A 43 -15.33 3.10 18.19
CA ARG A 43 -14.42 2.35 19.08
C ARG A 43 -15.21 1.86 20.31
N PRO A 44 -15.03 0.60 20.74
CA PRO A 44 -15.61 0.14 22.00
C PRO A 44 -15.20 1.07 23.15
N GLY A 45 -16.17 1.54 23.93
CA GLY A 45 -15.92 2.37 25.12
C GLY A 45 -15.76 3.88 24.88
N LYS A 46 -15.88 4.38 23.64
CA LYS A 46 -15.93 5.83 23.36
C LYS A 46 -17.35 6.20 22.94
N ALA A 47 -18.03 7.04 23.72
CA ALA A 47 -19.38 7.50 23.41
C ALA A 47 -19.42 8.07 21.98
N ILE A 48 -20.45 7.67 21.22
CA ILE A 48 -20.73 8.27 19.92
C ILE A 48 -21.06 9.73 20.19
N SER A 49 -20.18 10.65 19.77
CA SER A 49 -20.57 12.05 19.66
C SER A 49 -21.69 12.10 18.63
N SER A 50 -22.91 12.41 19.07
CA SER A 50 -24.14 12.35 18.26
C SER A 50 -24.17 13.34 17.09
N THR A 51 -23.13 14.17 16.93
CA THR A 51 -23.12 15.30 16.00
C THR A 51 -22.32 15.05 14.71
N THR A 52 -21.49 14.00 14.61
CA THR A 52 -20.75 13.70 13.37
C THR A 52 -21.09 12.31 12.84
N PRO A 53 -21.65 12.19 11.62
CA PRO A 53 -21.92 10.89 11.01
C PRO A 53 -20.62 10.11 10.78
N PRO A 54 -20.65 8.76 10.80
CA PRO A 54 -19.46 7.94 10.57
C PRO A 54 -18.90 8.20 9.18
N LEU A 55 -17.57 8.19 9.04
CA LEU A 55 -16.92 8.27 7.74
C LEU A 55 -17.32 7.06 6.89
N ARG A 56 -17.96 7.33 5.74
CA ARG A 56 -18.28 6.34 4.72
C ARG A 56 -17.51 6.61 3.45
N CYS A 57 -16.93 5.57 2.87
CA CYS A 57 -16.15 5.67 1.64
C CYS A 57 -16.45 4.52 0.68
N GLN A 58 -16.41 4.81 -0.60
CA GLN A 58 -16.35 3.82 -1.66
C GLN A 58 -14.92 3.68 -2.16
N LEU A 59 -14.52 2.44 -2.37
CA LEU A 59 -13.22 2.13 -2.94
C LEU A 59 -13.35 1.92 -4.45
N GLU A 60 -12.50 2.62 -5.20
CA GLU A 60 -12.32 2.38 -6.64
C GLU A 60 -10.88 1.95 -6.90
N CYS A 61 -10.65 1.28 -8.04
CA CYS A 61 -9.32 0.92 -8.49
C CYS A 61 -9.11 1.39 -9.93
N ARG A 62 -7.95 1.98 -10.19
CA ARG A 62 -7.52 2.51 -11.48
C ARG A 62 -6.09 2.07 -11.76
N ARG A 63 -5.75 1.85 -13.04
CA ARG A 63 -4.35 1.84 -13.46
C ARG A 63 -3.81 3.27 -13.41
N ALA A 64 -2.49 3.43 -13.31
CA ALA A 64 -1.86 4.74 -13.31
C ALA A 64 -2.30 5.61 -14.50
N ASP A 65 -2.39 5.02 -15.69
CA ASP A 65 -2.80 5.70 -16.92
C ASP A 65 -4.26 6.20 -16.87
N ASP A 66 -5.12 5.50 -16.13
CA ASP A 66 -6.55 5.84 -15.99
C ASP A 66 -6.82 6.86 -14.87
N VAL A 67 -5.79 7.30 -14.13
CA VAL A 67 -5.95 8.35 -13.11
C VAL A 67 -6.04 9.72 -13.78
N SER A 68 -7.15 10.42 -13.53
CA SER A 68 -7.41 11.77 -14.04
C SER A 68 -6.35 12.78 -13.58
N ALA A 69 -6.11 13.84 -14.37
CA ALA A 69 -5.13 14.87 -14.01
C ALA A 69 -5.42 15.50 -12.63
N ASP A 70 -6.69 15.82 -12.36
CA ASP A 70 -7.12 16.36 -11.07
C ASP A 70 -6.81 15.40 -9.91
N ASP A 71 -7.07 14.11 -10.09
CA ASP A 71 -6.74 13.12 -9.08
C ASP A 71 -5.25 12.94 -8.90
N ARG A 72 -4.45 13.00 -9.98
CA ARG A 72 -2.99 12.92 -9.89
C ARG A 72 -2.44 14.04 -9.00
N ASP A 73 -2.99 15.25 -9.12
CA ASP A 73 -2.57 16.39 -8.31
C ASP A 73 -3.04 16.24 -6.85
N VAL A 74 -4.27 15.78 -6.62
CA VAL A 74 -4.76 15.49 -5.25
C VAL A 74 -3.95 14.37 -4.57
N ILE A 75 -3.59 13.33 -5.32
CA ILE A 75 -2.74 12.23 -4.85
C ILE A 75 -1.35 12.75 -4.46
N MET A 76 -0.73 13.55 -5.33
CA MET A 76 0.59 14.13 -5.05
C MET A 76 0.56 15.07 -3.85
N GLN A 77 -0.48 15.90 -3.73
CA GLN A 77 -0.65 16.77 -2.57
C GLN A 77 -0.76 15.95 -1.28
N LEU A 78 -1.59 14.89 -1.28
CA LEU A 78 -1.76 14.05 -0.10
C LEU A 78 -0.47 13.31 0.30
N ILE A 79 0.31 12.81 -0.68
CA ILE A 79 1.62 12.20 -0.40
C ILE A 79 2.59 13.24 0.14
N SER A 80 2.65 14.43 -0.47
CA SER A 80 3.51 15.53 -0.04
C SER A 80 3.20 15.97 1.39
N ASP A 81 1.92 16.21 1.71
CA ASP A 81 1.45 16.62 3.03
C ASP A 81 1.86 15.64 4.14
N ASN A 82 1.80 14.34 3.83
CA ASN A 82 2.05 13.29 4.82
C ASN A 82 3.53 12.88 4.90
N MET A 83 4.29 12.98 3.80
CA MET A 83 5.59 12.30 3.67
C MET A 83 6.76 13.23 3.36
N SER A 84 6.54 14.44 2.84
CA SER A 84 7.64 15.30 2.37
C SER A 84 8.71 15.57 3.43
N ALA A 85 8.31 15.83 4.68
CA ALA A 85 9.23 16.01 5.80
C ALA A 85 10.05 14.75 6.10
N LEU A 86 9.41 13.57 6.15
CA LEU A 86 10.08 12.30 6.40
C LEU A 86 11.08 11.95 5.30
N TYR A 87 10.75 12.24 4.04
CA TYR A 87 11.68 12.06 2.92
C TYR A 87 12.82 13.08 2.97
N ALA A 88 12.56 14.34 3.34
CA ALA A 88 13.59 15.37 3.44
C ALA A 88 14.62 15.07 4.55
N GLU A 89 14.19 14.44 5.64
CA GLU A 89 15.03 14.01 6.76
C GLU A 89 15.72 12.65 6.50
N SER A 90 15.32 11.92 5.46
CA SER A 90 15.94 10.64 5.09
C SER A 90 17.06 10.80 4.07
N SER A 91 17.86 9.75 3.94
CA SER A 91 18.91 9.55 2.95
C SER A 91 18.41 9.61 1.50
N TRP A 92 17.10 9.46 1.26
CA TRP A 92 16.51 9.54 -0.09
C TRP A 92 16.22 10.98 -0.52
N GLY A 93 15.93 11.88 0.42
CA GLY A 93 15.50 13.25 0.13
C GLY A 93 14.07 13.34 -0.47
N TRP A 94 13.47 14.53 -0.41
CA TRP A 94 12.20 14.79 -1.08
C TRP A 94 12.41 15.42 -2.45
N LYS A 95 11.96 14.72 -3.51
CA LYS A 95 12.00 15.20 -4.88
C LYS A 95 10.66 14.93 -5.57
N GLU A 96 9.76 15.89 -5.46
CA GLU A 96 8.37 15.74 -5.92
C GLU A 96 8.24 15.28 -7.37
N ARG A 97 9.06 15.82 -8.28
CA ARG A 97 9.03 15.44 -9.70
C ARG A 97 9.49 13.99 -9.93
N GLU A 98 10.46 13.51 -9.16
CA GLU A 98 10.92 12.11 -9.21
C GLU A 98 9.85 11.19 -8.63
N LYS A 99 9.29 11.54 -7.46
CA LYS A 99 8.19 10.79 -6.84
C LYS A 99 6.95 10.71 -7.73
N LYS A 100 6.57 11.80 -8.40
CA LYS A 100 5.45 11.82 -9.36
C LYS A 100 5.70 10.85 -10.53
N ARG A 101 6.91 10.80 -11.08
CA ARG A 101 7.23 9.83 -12.15
C ARG A 101 7.23 8.39 -11.65
N GLU A 102 7.71 8.16 -10.44
CA GLU A 102 7.75 6.84 -9.81
C GLU A 102 6.35 6.26 -9.61
N ILE A 103 5.45 7.00 -8.95
CA ILE A 103 4.15 6.44 -8.55
C ILE A 103 3.13 6.33 -9.69
N PHE A 104 3.33 7.10 -10.78
CA PHE A 104 2.47 7.10 -11.97
C PHE A 104 3.08 6.36 -13.16
N ASP A 105 4.03 5.46 -12.90
CA ASP A 105 4.48 4.46 -13.86
C ASP A 105 3.31 3.51 -14.23
N ASP A 106 3.25 3.08 -15.49
CA ASP A 106 2.13 2.32 -16.08
C ASP A 106 1.87 0.95 -15.43
N ARG A 107 2.83 0.43 -14.68
CA ARG A 107 2.73 -0.81 -13.89
C ARG A 107 1.99 -0.63 -12.57
N HIS A 108 1.68 0.61 -12.16
CA HIS A 108 1.08 0.90 -10.88
C HIS A 108 -0.45 0.88 -10.96
N TYR A 109 -1.07 0.40 -9.87
CA TYR A 109 -2.49 0.53 -9.61
C TYR A 109 -2.72 1.43 -8.42
N PHE A 110 -3.82 2.16 -8.44
CA PHE A 110 -4.29 3.00 -7.35
C PHE A 110 -5.60 2.44 -6.81
N LEU A 111 -5.64 2.13 -5.51
CA LEU A 111 -6.89 2.01 -4.77
C LEU A 111 -7.22 3.40 -4.21
N LEU A 112 -8.35 3.97 -4.62
CA LEU A 112 -8.76 5.32 -4.21
C LEU A 112 -10.01 5.22 -3.33
N ALA A 113 -9.96 5.81 -2.14
CA ALA A 113 -11.08 5.87 -1.21
C ALA A 113 -11.80 7.23 -1.35
N ARG A 114 -13.00 7.21 -1.92
CA ARG A 114 -13.86 8.38 -2.12
C ARG A 114 -14.89 8.48 -1.01
N ARG A 115 -14.94 9.60 -0.32
CA ARG A 115 -15.96 9.84 0.71
C ARG A 115 -17.34 9.95 0.07
N ASP A 116 -18.34 9.29 0.66
CA ASP A 116 -19.66 9.19 0.06
C ASP A 116 -20.38 10.53 -0.08
N SER A 117 -20.22 11.41 0.90
CA SER A 117 -20.97 12.67 1.03
C SER A 117 -20.61 13.71 -0.03
N ASP A 118 -19.35 13.78 -0.46
CA ASP A 118 -18.85 14.82 -1.36
C ASP A 118 -17.88 14.32 -2.44
N LYS A 119 -17.69 12.99 -2.53
CA LYS A 119 -16.82 12.32 -3.51
C LYS A 119 -15.36 12.76 -3.46
N LYS A 120 -14.90 13.40 -2.38
CA LYS A 120 -13.50 13.75 -2.21
C LYS A 120 -12.66 12.50 -2.01
N LEU A 121 -11.46 12.49 -2.59
CA LEU A 121 -10.43 11.50 -2.30
C LEU A 121 -9.93 11.73 -0.88
N VAL A 122 -10.10 10.73 -0.01
CA VAL A 122 -9.74 10.81 1.41
C VAL A 122 -8.69 9.80 1.85
N GLY A 123 -8.36 8.85 0.98
CA GLY A 123 -7.23 7.96 1.15
C GLY A 123 -6.91 7.22 -0.13
N LEU A 124 -5.69 6.70 -0.22
CA LEU A 124 -5.23 5.92 -1.36
C LEU A 124 -4.25 4.83 -0.93
N ALA A 125 -4.12 3.81 -1.77
CA ALA A 125 -2.95 2.97 -1.82
C ALA A 125 -2.42 2.90 -3.26
N ASN A 126 -1.11 3.11 -3.45
CA ASN A 126 -0.40 2.88 -4.70
C ASN A 126 0.31 1.54 -4.61
N ILE A 127 0.02 0.64 -5.53
CA ILE A 127 0.47 -0.75 -5.49
C ILE A 127 0.99 -1.23 -6.83
N ARG A 128 1.77 -2.30 -6.79
CA ARG A 128 2.24 -3.00 -7.97
C ARG A 128 2.37 -4.50 -7.72
N PHE A 129 1.96 -5.31 -8.68
CA PHE A 129 2.31 -6.73 -8.71
C PHE A 129 3.71 -6.85 -9.32
N ASP A 130 4.64 -7.48 -8.60
CA ASP A 130 6.03 -7.60 -9.05
C ASP A 130 6.70 -8.87 -8.53
N LEU A 131 7.94 -9.09 -8.95
CA LEU A 131 8.81 -10.14 -8.45
C LEU A 131 9.91 -9.55 -7.56
N ASP A 132 9.85 -9.81 -6.26
CA ASP A 132 10.88 -9.42 -5.30
C ASP A 132 11.71 -10.64 -4.90
N PHE A 133 13.01 -10.66 -5.24
CA PHE A 133 13.93 -11.79 -4.99
C PHE A 133 13.37 -13.18 -5.40
N ASN A 134 12.74 -13.26 -6.59
CA ASN A 134 12.05 -14.44 -7.13
C ASN A 134 10.75 -14.85 -6.42
N SER A 135 10.24 -14.02 -5.52
CA SER A 135 8.94 -14.19 -4.88
C SER A 135 7.91 -13.29 -5.57
N PRO A 136 6.75 -13.81 -6.01
CA PRO A 136 5.69 -12.97 -6.55
C PRO A 136 5.04 -12.19 -5.41
N VAL A 137 4.96 -10.87 -5.51
CA VAL A 137 4.50 -10.01 -4.42
C VAL A 137 3.49 -8.98 -4.89
N LEU A 138 2.63 -8.55 -3.98
CA LEU A 138 1.96 -7.27 -4.09
C LEU A 138 2.75 -6.25 -3.27
N TYR A 139 3.37 -5.29 -3.92
CA TYR A 139 4.14 -4.24 -3.27
C TYR A 139 3.28 -2.99 -3.10
N CYS A 140 3.15 -2.48 -1.88
CA CYS A 140 2.48 -1.22 -1.58
C CYS A 140 3.53 -0.12 -1.39
N TYR A 141 3.60 0.76 -2.39
CA TYR A 141 4.54 1.89 -2.46
C TYR A 141 4.07 3.04 -1.58
N GLU A 142 2.78 3.36 -1.63
CA GLU A 142 2.18 4.43 -0.84
C GLU A 142 0.89 3.93 -0.20
N LEU A 143 0.66 4.30 1.06
CA LEU A 143 -0.61 4.13 1.77
C LEU A 143 -0.89 5.43 2.53
N GLN A 144 -1.79 6.25 1.99
CA GLN A 144 -2.04 7.58 2.50
C GLN A 144 -3.50 7.76 2.89
N VAL A 145 -3.76 8.47 3.98
CA VAL A 145 -5.10 8.85 4.42
C VAL A 145 -5.04 10.32 4.84
N ARG A 146 -6.01 11.13 4.42
CA ARG A 146 -6.12 12.54 4.85
C ARG A 146 -6.15 12.62 6.37
N SER A 147 -5.47 13.61 6.93
CA SER A 147 -5.35 13.82 8.38
C SER A 147 -6.71 13.82 9.10
N ASP A 148 -7.72 14.47 8.53
CA ASP A 148 -9.10 14.54 9.04
C ASP A 148 -9.88 13.21 8.99
N CYS A 149 -9.37 12.21 8.26
CA CYS A 149 -9.97 10.88 8.09
C CYS A 149 -9.16 9.76 8.77
N GLN A 150 -8.02 10.08 9.40
CA GLN A 150 -7.16 9.12 10.09
C GLN A 150 -7.76 8.66 11.44
N GLY A 151 -7.30 7.50 11.93
CA GLY A 151 -7.72 6.97 13.24
C GLY A 151 -9.15 6.42 13.29
N GLN A 152 -9.82 6.32 12.13
CA GLN A 152 -11.17 5.80 11.96
C GLN A 152 -11.22 4.39 11.35
N GLY A 153 -10.06 3.84 10.97
CA GLY A 153 -9.94 2.48 10.40
C GLY A 153 -9.80 2.42 8.87
N LEU A 154 -9.84 3.55 8.16
CA LEU A 154 -9.73 3.56 6.69
C LEU A 154 -8.40 2.97 6.18
N GLY A 155 -7.26 3.32 6.80
CA GLY A 155 -5.96 2.73 6.43
C GLY A 155 -5.91 1.22 6.64
N LYS A 156 -6.55 0.71 7.71
CA LYS A 156 -6.70 -0.73 7.94
C LYS A 156 -7.57 -1.37 6.86
N PHE A 157 -8.65 -0.73 6.45
CA PHE A 157 -9.52 -1.22 5.39
C PHE A 157 -8.77 -1.33 4.05
N LEU A 158 -8.06 -0.27 3.64
CA LEU A 158 -7.19 -0.28 2.45
C LEU A 158 -6.19 -1.44 2.49
N LEU A 159 -5.50 -1.61 3.62
CA LEU A 159 -4.52 -2.69 3.81
C LEU A 159 -5.14 -4.09 3.74
N LEU A 160 -6.33 -4.29 4.29
CA LEU A 160 -7.05 -5.56 4.22
C LEU A 160 -7.53 -5.86 2.80
N SER A 161 -7.97 -4.86 2.05
CA SER A 161 -8.33 -5.01 0.64
C SER A 161 -7.11 -5.47 -0.18
N MET A 162 -5.94 -4.85 0.04
CA MET A 162 -4.68 -5.29 -0.58
C MET A 162 -4.30 -6.72 -0.18
N GLN A 163 -4.51 -7.14 1.07
CA GLN A 163 -4.25 -8.52 1.49
C GLN A 163 -5.14 -9.52 0.75
N ILE A 164 -6.43 -9.22 0.60
CA ILE A 164 -7.36 -10.06 -0.17
C ILE A 164 -6.91 -10.17 -1.63
N MET A 165 -6.53 -9.04 -2.24
CA MET A 165 -6.01 -9.01 -3.61
C MET A 165 -4.74 -9.85 -3.75
N ALA A 166 -3.77 -9.68 -2.86
CA ALA A 166 -2.52 -10.44 -2.88
C ALA A 166 -2.78 -11.95 -2.76
N THR A 167 -3.64 -12.37 -1.82
CA THR A 167 -4.02 -13.77 -1.64
C THR A 167 -4.71 -14.33 -2.90
N ARG A 168 -5.70 -13.62 -3.47
CA ARG A 168 -6.45 -14.10 -4.64
C ARG A 168 -5.64 -14.08 -5.93
N ALA A 169 -4.69 -13.16 -6.06
CA ALA A 169 -3.70 -13.15 -7.12
C ALA A 169 -2.59 -14.20 -6.91
N ARG A 170 -2.61 -14.97 -5.82
CA ARG A 170 -1.59 -15.96 -5.45
C ARG A 170 -0.18 -15.36 -5.32
N MET A 171 -0.10 -14.09 -4.96
CA MET A 171 1.16 -13.49 -4.53
C MET A 171 1.58 -14.13 -3.21
N ALA A 172 2.87 -14.37 -3.01
CA ALA A 172 3.41 -14.98 -1.81
C ALA A 172 3.36 -14.06 -0.59
N LYS A 173 3.50 -12.74 -0.79
CA LYS A 173 3.47 -11.74 0.28
C LYS A 173 2.96 -10.38 -0.20
N LEU A 174 2.44 -9.62 0.76
CA LEU A 174 2.23 -8.18 0.64
C LEU A 174 3.40 -7.46 1.32
N MET A 175 4.05 -6.55 0.61
CA MET A 175 5.26 -5.85 1.06
C MET A 175 5.06 -4.33 1.14
N VAL A 176 5.80 -3.70 2.05
CA VAL A 176 5.88 -2.24 2.21
C VAL A 176 7.30 -1.85 2.62
N THR A 177 7.70 -0.61 2.30
CA THR A 177 8.87 0.03 2.92
C THR A 177 8.41 1.17 3.81
N VAL A 178 8.98 1.27 5.00
CA VAL A 178 8.61 2.28 6.00
C VAL A 178 9.88 2.92 6.56
N PHE A 179 9.94 4.25 6.58
CA PHE A 179 11.00 4.96 7.28
C PHE A 179 10.98 4.65 8.78
N LYS A 180 12.16 4.40 9.37
CA LYS A 180 12.33 4.15 10.81
C LYS A 180 11.80 5.31 11.65
N ALA A 181 11.99 6.54 11.17
CA ALA A 181 11.47 7.76 11.80
C ALA A 181 9.93 7.83 11.84
N ASN A 182 9.22 7.09 10.98
CA ASN A 182 7.75 7.04 10.96
C ASN A 182 7.21 5.98 11.92
N GLU A 183 7.48 6.16 13.22
CA GLU A 183 7.14 5.21 14.29
C GLU A 183 5.64 4.87 14.33
N ARG A 184 4.78 5.85 14.04
CA ARG A 184 3.33 5.65 13.96
C ARG A 184 2.96 4.62 12.90
N THR A 185 3.57 4.69 11.73
CA THR A 185 3.30 3.78 10.61
C THR A 185 3.93 2.42 10.86
N LEU A 186 5.13 2.35 11.44
CA LEU A 186 5.72 1.10 11.90
C LEU A 186 4.80 0.36 12.87
N LYS A 187 4.34 1.06 13.92
CA LYS A 187 3.41 0.48 14.88
C LYS A 187 2.15 -0.04 14.21
N PHE A 188 1.58 0.72 13.26
CA PHE A 188 0.40 0.29 12.50
C PHE A 188 0.63 -1.02 11.75
N PHE A 189 1.75 -1.17 11.04
CA PHE A 189 2.05 -2.41 10.30
C PHE A 189 2.32 -3.60 11.23
N TYR A 190 3.05 -3.40 12.34
CA TYR A 190 3.28 -4.46 13.34
C TYR A 190 1.97 -4.90 14.02
N ASP A 191 1.07 -3.96 14.35
CA ASP A 191 -0.27 -4.28 14.87
C ASP A 191 -1.07 -5.12 13.86
N MET A 192 -0.85 -4.89 12.55
CA MET A 192 -1.43 -5.65 11.44
C MET A 192 -0.71 -6.97 11.12
N ARG A 193 0.24 -7.37 11.96
CA ARG A 193 1.04 -8.61 11.90
C ARG A 193 2.01 -8.68 10.73
N PHE A 194 2.43 -7.53 10.21
CA PHE A 194 3.63 -7.49 9.37
C PHE A 194 4.87 -7.78 10.22
N LYS A 195 5.88 -8.32 9.57
CA LYS A 195 7.20 -8.58 10.15
C LYS A 195 8.25 -7.98 9.24
N ARG A 196 9.46 -7.81 9.75
CA ARG A 196 10.62 -7.49 8.92
C ARG A 196 10.79 -8.58 7.86
N ASP A 197 10.93 -8.17 6.61
CA ASP A 197 11.09 -9.11 5.50
C ASP A 197 12.51 -9.67 5.47
N GLU A 198 12.68 -10.90 4.99
CA GLU A 198 13.98 -11.52 4.82
C GLU A 198 14.91 -10.78 3.82
N THR A 199 14.34 -9.94 2.95
CA THR A 199 15.08 -9.10 2.00
C THR A 199 15.53 -7.76 2.58
N ASP A 200 15.13 -7.45 3.83
CA ASP A 200 15.64 -6.28 4.52
C ASP A 200 17.11 -6.45 4.91
N LEU A 201 17.98 -5.65 4.30
CA LEU A 201 19.43 -5.74 4.47
C LEU A 201 19.94 -4.97 5.70
N GLY A 202 19.10 -4.19 6.39
CA GLY A 202 19.53 -3.27 7.45
C GLY A 202 20.06 -3.93 8.72
N GLU A 203 20.02 -5.26 8.83
CA GLU A 203 20.67 -6.04 9.90
C GLU A 203 21.60 -7.14 9.35
N GLN A 204 21.65 -7.34 8.03
CA GLN A 204 22.44 -8.41 7.43
C GLN A 204 23.86 -7.92 7.09
N GLY A 205 24.68 -7.76 8.14
CA GLY A 205 26.11 -8.07 8.07
C GLY A 205 27.06 -7.05 7.43
N GLU A 206 26.61 -5.89 6.98
CA GLU A 206 27.49 -4.76 6.67
C GLU A 206 26.93 -3.48 7.31
N ASN A 207 27.83 -2.58 7.70
CA ASN A 207 27.68 -1.37 8.51
C ASN A 207 26.75 -0.28 7.91
N VAL A 208 25.62 -0.65 7.30
CA VAL A 208 24.69 0.26 6.65
C VAL A 208 23.45 0.38 7.52
N ASP A 209 23.46 1.36 8.42
CA ASP A 209 22.25 1.77 9.14
C ASP A 209 21.31 2.48 8.16
N LEU A 210 20.48 1.70 7.47
CA LEU A 210 19.44 2.20 6.59
C LEU A 210 18.39 2.92 7.44
N ASP A 211 17.90 4.08 7.01
CA ASP A 211 16.85 4.83 7.71
C ASP A 211 15.42 4.31 7.45
N TYR A 212 15.29 3.18 6.77
CA TYR A 212 14.04 2.49 6.47
C TYR A 212 14.10 1.01 6.87
N VAL A 213 12.92 0.38 6.85
CA VAL A 213 12.76 -1.06 7.01
C VAL A 213 11.75 -1.59 6.00
N ILE A 214 12.05 -2.74 5.40
CA ILE A 214 11.15 -3.49 4.55
C ILE A 214 10.35 -4.45 5.43
N LEU A 215 9.02 -4.33 5.37
CA LEU A 215 8.10 -5.19 6.08
C LEU A 215 7.27 -6.01 5.10
N SER A 216 6.92 -7.23 5.49
CA SER A 216 5.99 -8.04 4.73
C SER A 216 5.03 -8.84 5.59
N LYS A 217 3.98 -9.32 4.94
CA LYS A 217 3.04 -10.29 5.48
C LYS A 217 2.79 -11.34 4.41
N THR A 218 3.16 -12.58 4.72
CA THR A 218 2.87 -13.74 3.86
C THR A 218 1.37 -13.90 3.69
N THR A 219 0.95 -14.16 2.46
CA THR A 219 -0.42 -14.57 2.19
C THR A 219 -0.58 -16.03 2.65
N SER A 220 -1.67 -16.34 3.33
CA SER A 220 -2.05 -17.74 3.54
C SER A 220 -2.68 -18.22 2.24
N GLN A 221 -2.07 -19.22 1.60
CA GLN A 221 -2.71 -19.97 0.52
C GLN A 221 -3.69 -20.99 1.12
#